data_AF-A0A7R8ZZB3-F1
#
_entry.id   AF-A0A7R8ZZB3-F1
#
_cell.length_a   1.000
_cell.length_b   1.000
_cell.length_c   1.000
_cell.angle_alpha   90.00
_cell.angle_beta   90.00
_cell.angle_gamma   90.00
#
_symmetry.space_group_name_H-M   'P 1'
#
loop_
_entity.id
_entity.type
_entity.pdbx_description
1 polymer ?
#
loop_
_entity_poly.entity_id
_entity_poly.type
_entity_poly.pdbx_seq_one_letter_code
_entity_poly.pdbx_strand_id
1 'polypeptide(L)' 'MIADLNGNASNGIVDSALTILENMEHRGACGREENSGDGAGILLQIPHDFFVQEAQKQAIQLPVSGKYG' A
#
# COMPACT_ATOMS: atom_id res chain seq x y z
N MET A 1 4.85 8.90 -8.51
CA MET A 1 3.60 8.12 -8.68
C MET A 1 3.86 7.08 -9.75
N ILE A 2 3.34 5.87 -9.55
CA ILE A 2 3.36 4.77 -10.52
C ILE A 2 1.92 4.30 -10.74
N ALA A 3 1.57 3.88 -11.95
CA ALA A 3 0.25 3.37 -12.29
C ALA A 3 0.34 2.37 -13.44
N ASP A 4 -0.49 1.33 -13.41
CA ASP A 4 -0.76 0.49 -14.57
C ASP A 4 -1.92 1.09 -15.36
N LEU A 5 -1.68 1.45 -16.62
CA LEU A 5 -2.65 2.14 -17.48
C LEU A 5 -3.81 1.25 -17.92
N ASN A 6 -3.65 -0.08 -17.86
CA ASN A 6 -4.72 -1.04 -18.12
C ASN A 6 -5.55 -1.32 -16.86
N GLY A 7 -5.15 -0.80 -15.70
CA GLY A 7 -5.88 -0.95 -14.44
C GLY A 7 -5.68 -2.32 -13.78
N ASN A 8 -4.66 -3.08 -14.16
CA ASN A 8 -4.39 -4.37 -13.53
C ASN A 8 -3.84 -4.18 -12.11
N ALA A 9 -4.48 -4.81 -11.13
CA ALA A 9 -3.94 -4.89 -9.78
C ALA A 9 -2.79 -5.90 -9.73
N SER A 10 -1.65 -5.50 -9.17
CA SER A 10 -0.46 -6.36 -9.04
C SER A 10 0.41 -5.92 -7.86
N ASN A 11 0.96 -6.91 -7.14
CA ASN A 11 1.98 -6.64 -6.11
C ASN A 11 3.24 -5.99 -6.67
N GLY A 12 3.56 -6.19 -7.95
CA GLY A 12 4.73 -5.55 -8.57
C GLY A 12 4.66 -4.01 -8.57
N ILE A 13 3.46 -3.42 -8.56
CA ILE A 13 3.27 -1.97 -8.39
C ILE A 13 3.65 -1.54 -6.97
N VAL A 14 3.33 -2.36 -5.96
CA VAL A 14 3.68 -2.11 -4.56
C VAL A 14 5.20 -2.19 -4.39
N ASP A 15 5.84 -3.24 -4.90
CA ASP A 15 7.30 -3.41 -4.84
C ASP A 15 8.03 -2.22 -5.50
N SER A 16 7.52 -1.77 -6.65
CA SER A 16 8.05 -0.60 -7.35
C SER A 16 7.86 0.68 -6.53
N ALA A 17 6.71 0.86 -5.87
CA ALA A 17 6.46 2.03 -5.04
C ALA A 17 7.36 2.06 -3.80
N LEU A 18 7.61 0.91 -3.16
CA LEU A 18 8.55 0.79 -2.04
C LEU A 18 9.98 1.08 -2.48
N THR A 19 10.41 0.54 -3.61
CA THR A 19 11.73 0.84 -4.22
C THR A 19 11.88 2.34 -4.50
N ILE A 20 10.83 3.01 -4.95
CA ILE A 20 10.85 4.47 -5.16
C ILE A 20 11.03 5.21 -3.83
N LEU A 21 10.33 4.79 -2.77
CA LEU A 21 10.50 5.40 -1.44
C LEU A 21 11.91 5.23 -0.89
N GLU A 22 12.50 4.04 -1.00
CA GLU A 22 13.88 3.78 -0.62
C GLU A 22 14.87 4.70 -1.36
N ASN A 23 14.66 4.89 -2.67
CA ASN A 23 15.47 5.81 -3.46
C ASN A 23 15.23 7.30 -3.11
N MET A 24 14.17 7.61 -2.36
CA MET A 24 13.86 8.95 -1.86
C MET A 24 14.36 9.20 -0.43
N GLU A 25 15.06 8.25 0.20
CA GLU A 25 15.58 8.37 1.57
C GLU A 25 16.38 9.67 1.78
N HIS A 26 17.23 10.04 0.82
CA HIS A 26 18.03 11.28 0.87
C HIS A 26 17.21 12.58 0.87
N ARG A 27 15.91 12.50 0.60
CA ARG A 27 14.96 13.63 0.63
C ARG A 27 14.07 13.61 1.88
N GLY A 28 14.19 12.59 2.71
CA GLY A 28 13.56 12.54 4.02
C GLY A 28 14.29 13.46 5.00
N ALA A 29 13.55 14.04 5.94
CA ALA A 29 14.16 14.58 7.14
C ALA A 29 14.50 13.40 8.06
N CYS A 30 15.77 13.33 8.49
CA CYS A 30 16.23 12.31 9.44
C CYS A 30 15.79 12.72 10.85
N GLY A 31 15.12 11.80 11.54
CA GLY A 31 14.79 11.96 12.95
C GLY A 31 16.06 12.00 13.81
N ARG A 32 15.88 12.32 15.09
CA ARG A 32 16.98 12.48 16.06
C ARG A 32 17.72 11.17 16.36
N GLU A 33 17.12 10.02 16.05
CA GLU A 33 17.68 8.66 16.21
C GLU A 33 17.81 7.96 14.85
N GLU A 34 18.83 7.14 14.65
CA GLU A 34 19.12 6.45 13.38
C GLU A 34 17.98 5.55 12.86
N ASN A 35 17.11 5.09 13.75
CA ASN A 35 15.96 4.23 13.46
C ASN A 35 14.63 5.00 13.35
N SER A 36 14.68 6.33 13.29
CA SER A 36 13.50 7.20 13.21
C SER A 36 13.56 8.10 11.98
N GLY A 37 12.43 8.21 11.28
CA GLY A 37 12.22 9.18 10.20
C GLY A 37 10.92 9.93 10.43
N ASP A 38 10.80 11.11 9.81
CA ASP A 38 9.60 11.96 9.94
C ASP A 38 8.34 11.33 9.34
N GLY A 39 8.50 10.42 8.37
CA GLY A 39 7.44 9.58 7.83
C GLY A 39 7.54 9.36 6.32
N ALA A 40 7.14 8.17 5.89
CA ALA A 40 6.96 7.80 4.48
C ALA A 40 5.72 6.93 4.36
N GLY A 41 5.07 6.94 3.19
CA GLY A 41 3.87 6.15 2.97
C GLY A 41 3.50 6.03 1.50
N ILE A 42 2.70 5.01 1.20
CA ILE A 42 2.10 4.78 -0.12
C ILE A 42 0.58 4.80 0.01
N LEU A 43 -0.09 5.31 -1.02
CA LEU A 43 -1.54 5.19 -1.18
C LEU A 43 -1.81 4.17 -2.29
N LEU A 44 -2.69 3.21 -2.00
CA LEU A 44 -3.06 2.12 -2.91
C LEU A 44 -4.56 1.89 -2.94
N GLN A 45 -5.04 1.21 -3.99
CA GLN A 45 -6.42 0.74 -4.07
C GLN A 45 -6.69 -0.29 -2.96
N ILE A 46 -7.92 -0.37 -2.45
CA ILE A 46 -8.28 -1.35 -1.43
C ILE A 46 -7.86 -2.76 -1.89
N PRO A 47 -7.00 -3.48 -1.16
CA PRO A 47 -6.57 -4.82 -1.50
C PRO A 47 -7.71 -5.81 -1.22
N HIS A 48 -8.66 -5.90 -2.15
CA HIS A 48 -9.94 -6.58 -1.94
C HIS A 48 -9.77 -8.01 -1.44
N ASP A 49 -8.90 -8.78 -2.07
CA ASP A 49 -8.69 -10.19 -1.74
C ASP A 49 -8.14 -10.38 -0.31
N PHE A 50 -7.27 -9.47 0.13
CA PHE A 50 -6.77 -9.47 1.52
C PHE A 50 -7.92 -9.20 2.51
N PHE A 51 -8.72 -8.17 2.26
CA PHE A 51 -9.85 -7.84 3.13
C PHE A 51 -10.89 -8.95 3.18
N VAL A 52 -11.18 -9.61 2.06
CA VAL A 52 -12.09 -10.76 2.01
C VAL A 52 -11.57 -11.90 2.88
N GLN A 53 -10.27 -12.23 2.79
CA GLN A 53 -9.66 -13.28 3.61
C GLN A 53 -9.73 -12.95 5.10
N GLU A 54 -9.43 -11.70 5.50
CA GLU A 54 -9.50 -11.30 6.92
C GLU A 54 -10.93 -11.22 7.45
N ALA A 55 -11.88 -10.76 6.64
CA ALA A 55 -13.30 -10.70 7.02
C ALA A 55 -13.89 -12.11 7.22
N GLN A 56 -13.53 -13.06 6.35
CA GLN A 56 -13.98 -14.46 6.47
C GLN A 56 -13.53 -15.09 7.79
N LYS A 57 -12.32 -14.80 8.29
CA LYS A 57 -11.85 -15.27 9.60
C LYS A 57 -12.72 -14.79 10.76
N GLN A 58 -13.43 -13.68 10.58
CA GLN A 58 -14.33 -13.07 11.55
C GLN A 58 -15.81 -13.37 11.28
N ALA A 59 -16.09 -14.30 10.35
CA ALA A 59 -17.44 -14.61 9.87
C ALA A 59 -18.21 -13.38 9.30
N ILE A 60 -17.46 -12.40 8.77
CA ILE A 60 -18.00 -11.22 8.10
C ILE A 60 -17.97 -11.46 6.59
N GLN A 61 -19.08 -11.17 5.92
CA GLN A 61 -19.18 -11.25 4.46
C GLN A 61 -19.08 -9.85 3.86
N LEU A 62 -18.00 -9.60 3.13
CA LEU A 62 -17.78 -8.30 2.48
C LEU A 62 -18.57 -8.19 1.16
N PRO A 63 -19.09 -6.99 0.83
CA PRO A 63 -19.57 -6.69 -0.51
C PRO A 63 -18.49 -6.85 -1.57
N VAL A 64 -18.90 -6.91 -2.84
CA VAL A 64 -17.96 -6.89 -3.97
C VAL A 64 -17.07 -5.65 -3.95
N SER A 65 -15.89 -5.74 -4.56
CA SER A 65 -14.96 -4.62 -4.69
C SER A 65 -15.66 -3.34 -5.18
N GLY A 66 -15.32 -2.20 -4.56
CA GLY A 66 -15.93 -0.89 -4.84
C GLY A 66 -17.30 -0.66 -4.21
N LYS A 67 -17.84 -1.61 -3.44
CA LYS A 67 -19.07 -1.45 -2.65
C LYS A 67 -18.84 -1.32 -1.14
N TYR A 68 -17.58 -1.14 -0.74
CA TYR A 68 -17.18 -0.86 0.64
C TYR A 68 -15.89 -0.01 0.63
N GLY A 69 -15.65 0.71 1.73
CA GLY A 69 -14.54 1.64 1.91
C GLY A 69 -14.82 2.62 3.03
#